data_AF-I9KMI4-F1
#
_entry.id   AF-I9KMI4-F1
#
_cell.length_a   1.000
_cell.length_b   1.000
_cell.length_c   1.000
_cell.angle_alpha   90.00
_cell.angle_beta   90.00
_cell.angle_gamma   90.00
#
_symmetry.space_group_name_H-M   'P 1'
#
loop_
_entity.id
_entity.type
_entity.pdbx_description
1 polymer ?
#
loop_
_entity_poly.entity_id
_entity_poly.type
_entity_poly.pdbx_seq_one_letter_code
_entity_poly.pdbx_strand_id
1 'polypeptide(L)'
;MPESARRRRSLLGEALPIRTFDQGIDLEVAEWILGASTARISRLLAEEPDETVAESLRAERAALAAERCRMLAGGPSAVTRVLREYGPRARDFRETRK
;
A
#
# COMPACT_ATOMS: atom_id res chain seq x y z
N MET A 1 -39.23 21.41 16.88
CA MET A 1 -38.04 21.43 16.00
C MET A 1 -37.02 22.38 16.59
N PRO A 2 -36.01 21.92 17.35
CA PRO A 2 -35.10 22.83 18.04
C PRO A 2 -33.95 23.26 17.13
N GLU A 3 -33.75 24.57 17.09
CA GLU A 3 -32.79 25.39 16.33
C GLU A 3 -31.30 25.15 16.64
N SER A 4 -31.00 24.24 17.56
CA SER A 4 -29.63 23.98 18.03
C SER A 4 -28.75 23.20 17.05
N ALA A 5 -29.33 22.68 15.95
CA ALA A 5 -28.60 21.96 14.90
C ALA A 5 -28.03 22.87 13.81
N ARG A 6 -28.47 24.12 13.70
CA ARG A 6 -28.12 24.99 12.56
C ARG A 6 -26.82 25.78 12.76
N ARG A 7 -26.33 25.93 14.01
CA ARG A 7 -25.08 26.63 14.36
C ARG A 7 -23.87 25.74 14.65
N ARG A 8 -23.85 24.50 14.16
CA ARG A 8 -22.62 23.67 14.09
C ARG A 8 -22.14 23.40 12.65
N ARG A 9 -22.65 24.17 11.69
CA ARG A 9 -22.14 24.22 10.31
C ARG A 9 -21.35 25.51 10.09
N SER A 10 -20.27 25.73 10.85
CA SER A 10 -19.36 26.86 10.58
C SER A 10 -18.03 26.78 11.36
N LEU A 11 -17.41 25.59 11.47
CA LEU A 11 -16.04 25.49 11.99
C LEU A 11 -15.16 24.48 11.25
N LEU A 12 -15.68 23.82 10.23
CA LEU A 12 -14.88 23.00 9.32
C LEU A 12 -15.16 23.53 7.92
N GLY A 13 -14.47 24.62 7.59
CA GLY A 13 -14.28 24.96 6.19
C GLY A 13 -13.69 23.74 5.49
N GLU A 14 -14.34 23.32 4.40
CA GLU A 14 -13.77 22.51 3.32
C GLU A 14 -12.68 21.51 3.73
N ALA A 15 -12.96 20.64 4.69
CA ALA A 15 -12.12 19.47 4.91
C ALA A 15 -12.66 18.38 3.99
N LEU A 16 -11.89 18.09 2.93
CA LEU A 16 -11.98 16.91 2.08
C LEU A 16 -12.58 15.72 2.83
N PRO A 17 -13.48 14.91 2.21
CA PRO A 17 -14.01 13.74 2.88
C PRO A 17 -12.84 12.86 3.31
N ILE A 18 -12.58 12.87 4.63
CA ILE A 18 -11.72 11.93 5.30
C ILE A 18 -12.37 10.59 5.00
N ARG A 19 -11.87 9.85 4.00
CA ARG A 19 -12.18 8.44 3.87
C ARG A 19 -11.91 7.85 5.23
N THR A 20 -12.95 7.38 5.90
CA THR A 20 -12.83 6.53 7.08
C THR A 20 -11.99 5.35 6.63
N PHE A 21 -10.72 5.35 7.04
CA PHE A 21 -9.82 4.20 6.93
C PHE A 21 -10.54 3.03 7.59
N ASP A 22 -11.00 2.06 6.79
CA ASP A 22 -11.33 0.76 7.34
C ASP A 22 -10.01 0.03 7.49
N GLN A 23 -9.46 0.08 8.70
CA GLN A 23 -8.12 -0.43 8.99
C GLN A 23 -7.95 -1.90 8.59
N GLY A 24 -9.02 -2.69 8.56
CA GLY A 24 -9.00 -4.07 8.08
C GLY A 24 -8.78 -4.14 6.57
N ILE A 25 -9.61 -3.43 5.80
CA ILE A 25 -9.52 -3.41 4.33
C ILE A 25 -8.18 -2.82 3.87
N ASP A 26 -7.72 -1.74 4.49
CA ASP A 26 -6.48 -1.07 4.10
C ASP A 26 -5.24 -1.95 4.38
N LEU A 27 -5.25 -2.73 5.46
CA LEU A 27 -4.21 -3.70 5.75
C LEU A 27 -4.22 -4.84 4.72
N GLU A 28 -5.37 -5.41 4.40
CA GLU A 28 -5.49 -6.46 3.37
C GLU A 28 -5.00 -5.98 2.01
N VAL A 29 -5.35 -4.75 1.61
CA VAL A 29 -4.87 -4.15 0.36
C VAL A 29 -3.36 -3.95 0.39
N ALA A 30 -2.80 -3.44 1.49
CA ALA A 30 -1.37 -3.24 1.63
C ALA A 30 -0.59 -4.58 1.59
N GLU A 31 -1.11 -5.61 2.27
CA GLU A 31 -0.56 -6.96 2.20
C GLU A 31 -0.61 -7.53 0.78
N TRP A 32 -1.73 -7.34 0.08
CA TRP A 32 -1.85 -7.75 -1.32
C TRP A 32 -0.83 -7.05 -2.23
N ILE A 33 -0.61 -5.74 -2.06
CA ILE A 33 0.36 -4.97 -2.84
C ILE A 33 1.79 -5.52 -2.66
N LEU A 34 2.22 -5.70 -1.40
CA LEU A 34 3.55 -6.22 -1.09
C LEU A 34 3.71 -7.67 -1.56
N GLY A 35 2.66 -8.49 -1.38
CA GLY A 35 2.62 -9.87 -1.85
C GLY A 35 2.71 -9.98 -3.38
N ALA A 36 1.95 -9.17 -4.12
CA ALA A 36 1.97 -9.13 -5.57
C ALA A 36 3.35 -8.70 -6.12
N SER A 37 3.97 -7.71 -5.48
CA SER A 37 5.33 -7.24 -5.82
C SER A 37 6.36 -8.34 -5.57
N THR A 38 6.28 -9.01 -4.42
CA THR A 38 7.16 -10.15 -4.08
C THR A 38 7.00 -11.29 -5.07
N ALA A 39 5.77 -11.65 -5.43
CA ALA A 39 5.49 -12.71 -6.40
C ALA A 39 5.95 -12.35 -7.83
N ARG A 40 5.97 -11.07 -8.19
CA ARG A 40 6.56 -10.61 -9.47
C ARG A 40 8.07 -10.80 -9.46
N ILE A 41 8.75 -10.34 -8.41
CA ILE A 41 10.21 -10.48 -8.30
C ILE A 41 10.62 -11.95 -8.29
N SER A 42 9.89 -12.82 -7.58
CA SER A 42 10.16 -14.26 -7.58
C SER A 42 9.99 -14.90 -8.96
N ARG A 43 9.06 -14.40 -9.79
CA ARG A 43 8.92 -14.87 -11.18
C ARG A 43 10.07 -14.41 -12.05
N LEU A 44 10.45 -13.12 -11.96
CA LEU A 44 11.62 -12.60 -12.67
C LEU A 44 12.89 -13.39 -12.31
N LEU A 45 13.09 -13.66 -11.01
CA LEU A 45 14.21 -14.47 -10.52
C LEU A 45 14.27 -15.89 -11.10
N ALA A 46 13.13 -16.51 -11.37
CA ALA A 46 13.09 -17.88 -11.90
C ALA A 46 13.54 -17.94 -13.37
N GLU A 47 13.43 -16.82 -14.07
CA GLU A 47 13.71 -16.69 -15.51
C GLU A 47 15.00 -15.90 -15.78
N GLU A 48 15.69 -15.42 -14.74
CA GLU A 48 16.84 -14.52 -14.87
C GLU A 48 18.16 -15.31 -15.00
N PRO A 49 18.82 -15.29 -16.18
CA PRO A 49 20.11 -15.95 -16.37
C PRO A 49 21.31 -15.12 -15.87
N ASP A 50 21.16 -13.80 -15.70
CA ASP A 50 22.24 -12.92 -15.24
C ASP A 50 22.32 -12.91 -13.72
N GLU A 51 23.42 -13.39 -13.15
CA GLU A 51 23.59 -13.49 -11.70
C GLU A 51 23.63 -12.12 -11.00
N THR A 52 24.10 -11.06 -11.67
CA THR A 52 24.12 -9.70 -11.12
C THR A 52 22.70 -9.14 -11.00
N VAL A 53 21.89 -9.40 -12.02
CA VAL A 53 20.46 -9.02 -12.02
C VAL A 53 19.71 -9.87 -11.00
N ALA A 54 19.99 -11.18 -10.93
CA ALA A 54 19.40 -12.07 -9.94
C ALA A 54 19.73 -11.64 -8.50
N GLU A 55 20.97 -11.24 -8.21
CA GLU A 55 21.35 -10.72 -6.89
C GLU A 55 20.57 -9.46 -6.53
N SER A 56 20.42 -8.54 -7.49
CA SER A 56 19.62 -7.32 -7.32
C SER A 56 18.16 -7.63 -7.02
N LEU A 57 17.56 -8.57 -7.76
CA LEU A 57 16.18 -9.02 -7.51
C LEU A 57 16.03 -9.72 -6.14
N ARG A 58 17.02 -10.50 -5.69
CA ARG A 58 17.00 -11.10 -4.34
C ARG A 58 17.03 -10.02 -3.26
N ALA A 59 17.85 -8.98 -3.44
CA ALA A 59 17.92 -7.84 -2.52
C ALA A 59 16.60 -7.08 -2.46
N GLU A 60 15.97 -6.81 -3.60
CA GLU A 60 14.64 -6.19 -3.65
C GLU A 60 13.57 -7.05 -2.96
N ARG A 61 13.61 -8.38 -3.18
CA ARG A 61 12.69 -9.31 -2.49
C ARG A 61 12.86 -9.26 -0.98
N ALA A 62 14.10 -9.21 -0.50
CA ALA A 62 14.39 -9.08 0.93
C ALA A 62 13.91 -7.73 1.49
N ALA A 63 14.05 -6.64 0.74
CA ALA A 63 13.55 -5.33 1.13
C ALA A 63 12.02 -5.31 1.27
N LEU A 64 11.28 -5.97 0.36
CA LEU A 64 9.82 -6.11 0.48
C LEU A 64 9.40 -6.94 1.70
N ALA A 65 10.15 -7.99 2.03
CA ALA A 65 9.89 -8.77 3.25
C ALA A 65 10.10 -7.91 4.51
N ALA A 66 11.17 -7.12 4.56
CA ALA A 66 11.42 -6.18 5.65
C ALA A 66 10.35 -5.08 5.73
N GLU A 67 9.85 -4.61 4.59
CA GLU A 67 8.74 -3.67 4.50
C GLU A 67 7.46 -4.26 5.10
N ARG A 68 7.13 -5.51 4.77
CA ARG A 68 5.98 -6.19 5.37
C ARG A 68 6.10 -6.30 6.89
N CYS A 69 7.28 -6.66 7.41
CA CYS A 69 7.51 -6.71 8.86
C CYS A 69 7.32 -5.33 9.51
N ARG A 70 7.84 -4.27 8.90
CA ARG A 70 7.68 -2.89 9.39
C ARG A 70 6.21 -2.44 9.37
N MET A 71 5.48 -2.80 8.32
CA MET A 71 4.05 -2.52 8.21
C MET A 71 3.25 -3.18 9.34
N LEU A 72 3.47 -4.47 9.58
CA LEU A 72 2.76 -5.22 10.63
C LEU A 72 3.09 -4.71 12.03
N ALA A 73 4.33 -4.28 12.27
CA ALA A 73 4.74 -3.71 13.57
C ALA A 73 4.32 -2.25 13.77
N GLY A 74 4.22 -1.45 12.69
CA GLY A 74 4.02 0.00 12.74
C GLY A 74 2.56 0.47 12.73
N GLY A 75 1.60 -0.46 12.65
CA GLY A 75 0.17 -0.17 12.70
C GLY A 75 -0.33 0.71 11.54
N PRO A 76 -1.44 1.45 11.72
CA PRO A 76 -2.14 2.14 10.62
C PRO A 76 -1.28 3.17 9.85
N SER A 77 -0.32 3.80 10.53
CA SER A 77 0.59 4.77 9.90
C SER A 77 1.53 4.10 8.88
N ALA A 78 2.01 2.91 9.20
CA ALA A 78 2.88 2.15 8.32
C ALA A 78 2.10 1.53 7.14
N VAL A 79 0.86 1.07 7.38
CA VAL A 79 -0.07 0.64 6.32
C VAL A 79 -0.31 1.78 5.32
N THR A 80 -0.60 2.98 5.82
CA THR A 80 -0.82 4.16 4.97
C THR A 80 0.42 4.49 4.12
N ARG A 81 1.63 4.32 4.67
CA ARG A 81 2.87 4.51 3.91
C ARG A 81 2.97 3.51 2.77
N VAL A 82 2.72 2.22 3.03
CA VAL A 82 2.75 1.17 2.00
C VAL A 82 1.77 1.48 0.87
N LEU A 83 0.54 1.87 1.21
CA LEU A 83 -0.48 2.24 0.22
C LEU A 83 -0.05 3.43 -0.64
N ARG A 84 0.63 4.43 -0.07
CA ARG A 84 1.11 5.60 -0.82
C ARG A 84 2.32 5.28 -1.71
N GLU A 85 3.26 4.52 -1.18
CA GLU A 85 4.55 4.26 -1.84
C GLU A 85 4.45 3.18 -2.92
N TYR A 86 3.70 2.11 -2.63
CA TYR A 86 3.58 0.95 -3.51
C TYR A 86 2.22 0.86 -4.22
N GLY A 87 1.20 1.60 -3.76
CA GLY A 87 -0.12 1.64 -4.41
C GLY A 87 -0.10 2.06 -5.89
N PRO A 88 0.65 3.10 -6.30
CA PRO A 88 0.78 3.47 -7.70
C PRO A 88 1.37 2.32 -8.55
N ARG A 89 2.42 1.67 -8.06
CA ARG A 89 3.06 0.52 -8.74
C ARG A 89 2.11 -0.66 -8.92
N ALA A 90 1.21 -0.86 -7.95
CA ALA A 90 0.19 -1.90 -8.02
C ALA A 90 -0.90 -1.61 -9.07
N ARG A 91 -1.19 -0.33 -9.32
CA ARG A 91 -2.12 0.09 -10.37
C ARG A 91 -1.54 -0.21 -11.75
N ASP A 92 -0.25 0.07 -11.94
CA ASP A 92 0.46 -0.22 -13.19
C ASP A 92 0.45 -1.73 -13.52
N PHE A 93 0.53 -2.60 -12.49
CA PHE A 93 0.40 -4.06 -12.67
C PHE A 93 -0.99 -4.50 -13.16
N ARG A 94 -2.04 -3.75 -12.81
CA ARG A 94 -3.41 -4.09 -13.21
C ARG A 94 -3.70 -3.62 -14.63
N GLU A 95 -3.10 -2.52 -15.07
CA GLU A 95 -3.28 -1.95 -16.40
C GLU A 95 -2.45 -2.70 -17.46
N THR A 96 -1.26 -3.22 -17.11
CA THR A 96 -0.43 -4.06 -18.00
C THR A 96 -0.96 -5.48 -18.25
N ARG A 97 -2.08 -5.87 -17.63
CA ARG A 97 -2.75 -7.16 -17.84
C ARG A 97 -4.04 -7.08 -18.67
N LYS A 98 -4.44 -5.88 -19.12
CA LYS A 98 -5.56 -5.68 -20.05
C LYS A 98 -5.05 -5.52 -21.49
#